data_AF-A0A949FN57-F1
#
_entry.id   AF-A0A949FN57-F1
#
_cell.length_a   1.000
_cell.length_b   1.000
_cell.length_c   1.000
_cell.angle_alpha   90.00
_cell.angle_beta   90.00
_cell.angle_gamma   90.00
#
_symmetry.space_group_name_H-M   'P 1'
#
loop_
_entity.id
_entity.type
_entity.pdbx_description
1 polymer ?
#
loop_
_entity_poly.entity_id
_entity_poly.type
_entity_poly.pdbx_seq_one_letter_code
_entity_poly.pdbx_strand_id
1 'polypeptide(L)'
;MTNLAQLDPPKATGLIVHILQAIALLEKKIRPQQLLMARYYNSNDLPRLKRTDSSLQWDFELQGVSPVRGNFNTSILFELDTRNLGLSVDDLSIRVVKQLSAQCSCVEEAKPCVHQIYCLHYLRRHLSQRSTEDAMQWMESCITDGRRAGKKFVESLEYLKTQEVEVDPDELPERERLMRIQWRISFAQHSVRINPYLQTMRKRGGWNKGRLVRESLESIDENSLNHASDRMLVLLLQAAEESYRGQTPRIIRECFKLLSDHPNVTLDDEFQTPIRIRECPIEVRVEEESDVYKPSIYQGDFRILSTKDGSNYSIGNINNNESVMFRLDREQRCILVSSMDQRLKRLIDDLQMAERREAVFDQQTAELFVDLVAKAADPTQVQIHLPERLAGPEQPLEPKIELQLSPFGKESLMVALRVSCDAISEQPVPGAEPDRLRIATSAGRFQYLRALDEEALRADEVAAILELGRLSYESSYTWIAETPDEALDLLQRIQQLGDAAPTICWPKSQPMKIIGEITPQRLQVRLTSQRDWF
;
A
#
# COMPACT_ATOMS: atom_id res chain seq x y z
N MET A 1 -17.86 -33.17 39.27
CA MET A 1 -18.86 -33.23 38.18
C MET A 1 -19.96 -32.25 38.52
N THR A 2 -20.00 -31.07 37.88
CA THR A 2 -21.14 -30.15 38.00
C THR A 2 -22.17 -30.52 36.93
N ASN A 3 -23.42 -30.67 37.33
CA ASN A 3 -24.47 -31.18 36.47
C ASN A 3 -24.85 -30.09 35.45
N LEU A 4 -24.88 -30.42 34.15
CA LEU A 4 -25.11 -29.45 33.05
C LEU A 4 -26.48 -28.75 33.08
N ALA A 5 -27.37 -29.19 33.97
CA ALA A 5 -28.69 -28.62 34.26
C ALA A 5 -28.71 -27.60 35.42
N GLN A 6 -27.57 -27.30 36.06
CA GLN A 6 -27.45 -26.33 37.18
C GLN A 6 -26.74 -25.03 36.79
N LEU A 7 -26.72 -24.67 35.51
CA LEU A 7 -26.47 -23.29 35.10
C LEU A 7 -27.81 -22.57 35.14
N ASP A 8 -27.86 -21.42 35.81
CA ASP A 8 -29.07 -20.58 35.90
C ASP A 8 -29.70 -20.38 34.50
N PRO A 9 -31.04 -20.28 34.40
CA PRO A 9 -31.68 -19.92 33.15
C PRO A 9 -31.04 -18.63 32.62
N PRO A 10 -30.76 -18.53 31.30
CA PRO A 10 -29.99 -17.42 30.78
C PRO A 10 -30.64 -16.10 31.17
N LYS A 11 -29.88 -15.25 31.88
CA LYS A 11 -30.27 -13.85 32.18
C LYS A 11 -30.32 -12.98 30.91
N ALA A 12 -29.95 -13.57 29.77
CA ALA A 12 -30.06 -12.98 28.47
C ALA A 12 -31.51 -13.00 27.97
N THR A 13 -31.88 -12.01 27.17
CA THR A 13 -33.15 -11.91 26.43
C THR A 13 -32.88 -11.87 24.93
N GLY A 14 -33.93 -12.05 24.13
CA GLY A 14 -33.87 -12.03 22.67
C GLY A 14 -32.84 -12.99 22.05
N LEU A 15 -32.10 -12.49 21.06
CA LEU A 15 -31.28 -13.30 20.14
C LEU A 15 -30.26 -14.22 20.83
N ILE A 16 -29.70 -13.82 21.97
CA ILE A 16 -28.72 -14.62 22.73
C ILE A 16 -29.34 -15.92 23.26
N VAL A 17 -30.62 -15.92 23.65
CA VAL A 17 -31.31 -17.12 24.13
C VAL A 17 -31.49 -18.14 23.01
N HIS A 18 -31.87 -17.67 21.82
CA HIS A 18 -32.03 -18.52 20.63
C HIS A 18 -30.68 -19.15 20.18
N ILE A 19 -29.58 -18.40 20.30
CA ILE A 19 -28.21 -18.92 20.07
C ILE A 19 -27.86 -20.02 21.09
N LEU A 20 -28.07 -19.76 22.39
CA LEU A 20 -27.79 -20.73 23.47
C LEU A 20 -28.65 -22.00 23.32
N GLN A 21 -29.91 -21.86 22.91
CA GLN A 21 -30.81 -22.98 22.64
C GLN A 21 -30.37 -23.81 21.42
N ALA A 22 -29.89 -23.16 20.36
CA ALA A 22 -29.32 -23.84 19.19
C ALA A 22 -28.04 -24.63 19.54
N ILE A 23 -27.15 -24.05 20.36
CA ILE A 23 -25.97 -24.77 20.89
C ILE A 23 -26.42 -25.99 21.69
N ALA A 24 -27.34 -25.82 22.64
CA ALA A 24 -27.81 -26.91 23.51
C ALA A 24 -28.49 -28.06 22.74
N LEU A 25 -29.15 -27.78 21.61
CA LEU A 25 -29.72 -28.81 20.72
C LEU A 25 -28.65 -29.62 19.98
N LEU A 26 -27.54 -28.98 19.59
CA LEU A 26 -26.40 -29.66 18.97
C LEU A 26 -25.59 -30.47 20.00
N GLU A 27 -25.42 -29.94 21.22
CA GLU A 27 -24.69 -30.58 22.31
C GLU A 27 -25.28 -31.94 22.72
N LYS A 28 -26.60 -32.15 22.60
CA LYS A 28 -27.26 -33.44 22.85
C LYS A 28 -26.75 -34.59 21.97
N LYS A 29 -26.01 -34.29 20.89
CA LYS A 29 -25.42 -35.28 19.96
C LYS A 29 -23.94 -35.57 20.25
N ILE A 30 -23.30 -34.87 21.19
CA ILE A 30 -21.88 -35.01 21.49
C ILE A 30 -21.63 -36.21 22.42
N ARG A 31 -20.60 -37.01 22.14
CA ARG A 31 -20.20 -38.12 23.02
C ARG A 31 -19.38 -37.62 24.23
N PRO A 32 -19.56 -38.17 25.45
CA PRO A 32 -18.83 -37.73 26.64
C PRO A 32 -17.29 -37.73 26.53
N GLN A 33 -16.72 -38.63 25.72
CA GLN A 33 -15.28 -38.70 25.47
C GLN A 33 -14.76 -37.49 24.67
N GLN A 34 -15.54 -36.98 23.72
CA GLN A 34 -15.16 -35.80 22.93
C GLN A 34 -15.12 -34.53 23.80
N LEU A 35 -16.01 -34.43 24.80
CA LEU A 35 -16.02 -33.34 25.80
C LEU A 35 -14.76 -33.31 26.68
N LEU A 36 -14.14 -34.47 26.92
CA LEU A 36 -12.87 -34.55 27.65
C LEU A 36 -11.70 -34.15 26.75
N MET A 37 -11.68 -34.60 25.49
CA MET A 37 -10.64 -34.28 24.52
C MET A 37 -10.62 -32.81 24.10
N ALA A 38 -11.78 -32.14 24.04
CA ALA A 38 -11.87 -30.71 23.75
C ALA A 38 -11.07 -29.81 24.74
N ARG A 39 -10.69 -30.32 25.91
CA ARG A 39 -9.91 -29.57 26.92
C ARG A 39 -8.43 -29.40 26.57
N TYR A 40 -7.92 -30.13 25.58
CA TYR A 40 -6.54 -30.04 25.11
C TYR A 40 -6.35 -28.97 24.00
N TYR A 41 -7.24 -27.99 23.93
CA TYR A 41 -7.15 -26.87 22.99
C TYR A 41 -7.32 -25.56 23.74
N ASN A 42 -6.64 -24.51 23.27
CA ASN A 42 -6.83 -23.16 23.75
C ASN A 42 -7.01 -22.17 22.60
N SER A 43 -7.76 -21.10 22.84
CA SER A 43 -7.74 -19.88 22.01
C SER A 43 -6.96 -18.82 22.80
N ASN A 44 -5.84 -18.37 22.27
CA ASN A 44 -4.98 -17.39 22.97
C ASN A 44 -5.53 -15.95 22.86
N ASP A 45 -6.36 -15.69 21.85
CA ASP A 45 -7.05 -14.42 21.61
C ASP A 45 -8.58 -14.57 21.73
N LEU A 46 -9.26 -13.42 21.82
CA LEU A 46 -10.72 -13.34 21.71
C LEU A 46 -11.18 -13.80 20.30
N PRO A 47 -12.26 -14.60 20.19
CA PRO A 47 -12.74 -15.07 18.90
C PRO A 47 -13.29 -13.92 18.07
N ARG A 48 -13.07 -13.96 16.76
CA ARG A 48 -13.52 -12.90 15.85
C ARG A 48 -14.97 -13.15 15.45
N LEU A 49 -15.87 -12.30 15.93
CA LEU A 49 -17.30 -12.33 15.58
C LEU A 49 -17.55 -11.56 14.27
N LYS A 50 -18.06 -12.27 13.27
CA LYS A 50 -18.64 -11.73 12.04
C LYS A 50 -20.16 -11.83 12.12
N ARG A 51 -20.84 -10.69 12.00
CA ARG A 51 -22.31 -10.60 12.05
C ARG A 51 -22.87 -10.13 10.71
N THR A 52 -23.91 -10.80 10.23
CA THR A 52 -24.74 -10.41 9.08
C THR A 52 -26.22 -10.45 9.48
N ASP A 53 -27.10 -9.93 8.62
CA ASP A 53 -28.54 -9.85 8.94
C ASP A 53 -29.21 -11.22 9.06
N SER A 54 -28.72 -12.22 8.33
CA SER A 54 -29.23 -13.59 8.34
C SER A 54 -28.26 -14.60 8.96
N SER A 55 -27.12 -14.18 9.51
CA SER A 55 -26.20 -15.10 10.19
C SER A 55 -25.24 -14.47 11.20
N LEU A 56 -24.81 -15.28 12.16
CA LEU A 56 -23.70 -14.98 13.08
C LEU A 56 -22.63 -16.05 12.94
N GLN A 57 -21.41 -15.64 12.65
CA GLN A 57 -20.24 -16.52 12.53
C GLN A 57 -19.16 -16.09 13.52
N TRP A 58 -18.74 -17.01 14.38
CA TRP A 58 -17.53 -16.84 15.19
C TRP A 58 -16.39 -17.67 14.61
N ASP A 59 -15.29 -16.99 14.30
CA ASP A 59 -14.05 -17.61 13.84
C ASP A 59 -13.04 -17.71 14.99
N PHE A 60 -12.56 -18.93 15.22
CA PHE A 60 -11.58 -19.27 16.26
C PHE A 60 -10.27 -19.72 15.61
N GLU A 61 -9.15 -19.16 16.08
CA GLU A 61 -7.83 -19.78 15.93
C GLU A 61 -7.55 -20.59 17.20
N LEU A 62 -7.51 -21.93 17.06
CA LEU A 62 -7.22 -22.84 18.17
C LEU A 62 -5.81 -23.38 18.08
N GLN A 63 -5.13 -23.45 19.21
CA GLN A 63 -3.84 -24.13 19.36
C GLN A 63 -4.01 -25.40 20.20
N GLY A 64 -3.50 -26.52 19.70
CA GLY A 64 -3.39 -27.77 20.45
C GLY A 64 -2.40 -27.65 21.60
N VAL A 65 -2.82 -28.09 22.79
CA VAL A 65 -2.03 -28.17 24.01
C VAL A 65 -1.71 -29.64 24.29
N SER A 66 -0.48 -29.89 24.77
CA SER A 66 0.07 -31.24 24.99
C SER A 66 -0.94 -32.20 25.68
N PRO A 67 -1.19 -33.41 25.12
CA PRO A 67 -0.38 -34.09 24.11
C PRO A 67 -0.67 -33.70 22.65
N VAL A 68 -1.71 -32.92 22.37
CA VAL A 68 -2.08 -32.54 21.00
C VAL A 68 -1.22 -31.36 20.53
N ARG A 69 -0.77 -31.38 19.28
CA ARG A 69 -0.05 -30.28 18.62
C ARG A 69 -0.67 -29.98 17.27
N GLY A 70 -0.80 -28.70 16.94
CA GLY A 70 -1.37 -28.21 15.68
C GLY A 70 -2.21 -26.95 15.87
N ASN A 71 -2.41 -26.20 14.79
CA ASN A 71 -3.28 -25.03 14.76
C ASN A 71 -4.52 -25.34 13.91
N PHE A 72 -5.70 -25.01 14.42
CA PHE A 72 -6.98 -25.38 13.81
C PHE A 72 -7.91 -24.17 13.72
N ASN A 73 -8.36 -23.88 12.50
CA ASN A 73 -9.33 -22.82 12.26
C ASN A 73 -10.73 -23.44 12.29
N THR A 74 -11.57 -22.92 13.17
CA THR A 74 -12.91 -23.45 13.42
C THR A 74 -13.91 -22.32 13.39
N SER A 75 -14.95 -22.46 12.56
CA SER A 75 -16.03 -21.49 12.44
C SER A 75 -17.35 -22.10 12.90
N ILE A 76 -18.09 -21.35 13.72
CA ILE A 76 -19.43 -21.71 14.18
C ILE A 76 -20.41 -20.70 13.58
N LEU A 77 -21.32 -21.19 12.73
CA LEU A 77 -22.27 -20.38 11.96
C LEU A 77 -23.71 -20.67 12.39
N PHE A 78 -24.39 -19.64 12.89
CA PHE A 78 -25.82 -19.63 13.17
C PHE A 78 -26.53 -18.91 12.03
N GLU A 79 -27.36 -19.60 11.26
CA GLU A 79 -28.29 -19.00 10.30
C GLU A 79 -29.56 -18.55 11.04
N LEU A 80 -29.98 -17.32 10.81
CA LEU A 80 -31.12 -16.68 11.45
C LEU A 80 -32.32 -16.61 10.49
N ASP A 81 -33.54 -16.78 11.03
CA ASP A 81 -34.77 -16.56 10.28
C ASP A 81 -35.15 -15.08 10.33
N THR A 82 -34.84 -14.36 9.25
CA THR A 82 -35.05 -12.92 9.11
C THR A 82 -36.52 -12.50 9.17
N ARG A 83 -37.46 -13.42 8.94
CA ARG A 83 -38.90 -13.15 9.08
C ARG A 83 -39.33 -13.04 10.55
N ASN A 84 -38.62 -13.74 11.43
CA ASN A 84 -38.92 -13.84 12.85
C ASN A 84 -38.07 -12.89 13.72
N LEU A 85 -36.98 -12.36 13.17
CA LEU A 85 -36.06 -11.41 13.82
C LEU A 85 -36.72 -10.08 14.26
N GLY A 86 -37.86 -9.70 13.65
CA GLY A 86 -38.63 -8.50 14.00
C GLY A 86 -39.91 -8.76 14.82
N LEU A 87 -40.23 -10.01 15.11
CA LEU A 87 -41.30 -10.35 16.08
C LEU A 87 -40.71 -10.33 17.50
N SER A 88 -41.58 -10.29 18.53
CA SER A 88 -41.14 -10.22 19.94
C SER A 88 -40.13 -11.32 20.27
N VAL A 89 -38.86 -10.95 20.45
CA VAL A 89 -37.72 -11.88 20.40
C VAL A 89 -37.66 -12.81 21.62
N ASP A 90 -38.49 -12.56 22.63
CA ASP A 90 -38.59 -13.33 23.88
C ASP A 90 -39.63 -14.48 23.83
N ASP A 91 -40.38 -14.62 22.73
CA ASP A 91 -41.25 -15.81 22.53
C ASP A 91 -40.43 -17.01 22.04
N LEU A 92 -40.14 -17.93 22.95
CA LEU A 92 -39.38 -19.17 22.69
C LEU A 92 -40.12 -20.19 21.81
N SER A 93 -41.40 -19.97 21.48
CA SER A 93 -42.11 -20.77 20.48
C SER A 93 -41.72 -20.37 19.05
N ILE A 94 -41.21 -19.16 18.85
CA ILE A 94 -40.76 -18.63 17.56
C ILE A 94 -39.28 -18.98 17.37
N ARG A 95 -38.96 -19.70 16.30
CA ARG A 95 -37.59 -20.15 16.03
C ARG A 95 -36.80 -19.07 15.27
N VAL A 96 -35.94 -18.34 16.00
CA VAL A 96 -35.07 -17.30 15.40
C VAL A 96 -33.80 -17.90 14.80
N VAL A 97 -33.20 -18.95 15.38
CA VAL A 97 -32.08 -19.68 14.75
C VAL A 97 -32.62 -20.82 13.87
N LYS A 98 -32.56 -20.62 12.56
CA LYS A 98 -32.98 -21.58 11.55
C LYS A 98 -32.07 -22.80 11.54
N GLN A 99 -30.76 -22.59 11.45
CA GLN A 99 -29.76 -23.66 11.37
C GLN A 99 -28.49 -23.28 12.15
N LEU A 100 -27.85 -24.28 12.78
CA LEU A 100 -26.50 -24.17 13.33
C LEU A 100 -25.62 -25.14 12.55
N SER A 101 -24.55 -24.61 11.94
CA SER A 101 -23.52 -25.41 11.30
C SER A 101 -22.15 -25.05 11.87
N ALA A 102 -21.23 -26.01 11.80
CA ALA A 102 -19.86 -25.83 12.28
C ALA A 102 -18.91 -26.40 11.23
N GLN A 103 -17.87 -25.63 10.90
CA GLN A 103 -16.80 -26.06 10.00
C GLN A 103 -15.46 -26.00 10.73
N CYS A 104 -14.53 -26.86 10.36
CA CYS A 104 -13.22 -26.97 11.01
C CYS A 104 -12.21 -27.55 10.02
N SER A 105 -10.99 -27.04 10.04
CA SER A 105 -9.89 -27.49 9.19
C SER A 105 -9.34 -28.90 9.53
N CYS A 106 -9.89 -29.61 10.52
CA CYS A 106 -9.42 -30.94 10.90
C CYS A 106 -10.04 -32.07 10.08
N VAL A 107 -9.26 -33.12 9.84
CA VAL A 107 -9.63 -34.32 9.07
C VAL A 107 -10.52 -35.35 9.81
N GLU A 108 -10.96 -35.07 11.05
CA GLU A 108 -11.86 -35.98 11.79
C GLU A 108 -13.21 -36.17 11.06
N GLU A 109 -13.55 -37.42 10.72
CA GLU A 109 -14.82 -37.78 10.07
C GLU A 109 -16.04 -37.61 11.00
N ALA A 110 -15.85 -37.82 12.31
CA ALA A 110 -16.91 -37.65 13.30
C ALA A 110 -17.20 -36.16 13.54
N LYS A 111 -18.38 -35.70 13.13
CA LYS A 111 -18.86 -34.32 13.37
C LYS A 111 -19.97 -34.27 14.44
N PRO A 112 -20.00 -33.27 15.35
CA PRO A 112 -18.98 -32.24 15.51
C PRO A 112 -17.65 -32.81 16.05
N CYS A 113 -16.54 -32.27 15.55
CA CYS A 113 -15.19 -32.66 15.97
C CYS A 113 -14.80 -32.00 17.30
N VAL A 114 -13.70 -32.46 17.93
CA VAL A 114 -13.28 -31.95 19.26
C VAL A 114 -13.02 -30.43 19.27
N HIS A 115 -12.56 -29.85 18.16
CA HIS A 115 -12.36 -28.41 17.96
C HIS A 115 -13.67 -27.62 17.97
N GLN A 116 -14.68 -28.10 17.23
CA GLN A 116 -16.01 -27.48 17.15
C GLN A 116 -16.69 -27.50 18.52
N ILE A 117 -16.52 -28.59 19.26
CA ILE A 117 -17.01 -28.76 20.63
C ILE A 117 -16.37 -27.74 21.58
N TYR A 118 -15.06 -27.50 21.47
CA TYR A 118 -14.39 -26.44 22.24
C TYR A 118 -14.98 -25.06 21.93
N CYS A 119 -15.11 -24.69 20.66
CA CYS A 119 -15.66 -23.39 20.24
C CYS A 119 -17.10 -23.18 20.74
N LEU A 120 -17.97 -24.20 20.61
CA LEU A 120 -19.35 -24.15 21.09
C LEU A 120 -19.43 -23.94 22.61
N HIS A 121 -18.58 -24.62 23.38
CA HIS A 121 -18.50 -24.41 24.83
C HIS A 121 -17.93 -23.04 25.20
N TYR A 122 -16.94 -22.54 24.45
CA TYR A 122 -16.39 -21.19 24.65
C TYR A 122 -17.50 -20.14 24.49
N LEU A 123 -18.25 -20.18 23.38
CA LEU A 123 -19.39 -19.27 23.16
C LEU A 123 -20.46 -19.44 24.24
N ARG A 124 -20.89 -20.67 24.52
CA ARG A 124 -21.93 -20.94 25.53
C ARG A 124 -21.53 -20.34 26.89
N ARG A 125 -20.29 -20.57 27.34
CA ARG A 125 -19.80 -20.06 28.62
C ARG A 125 -19.80 -18.52 28.66
N HIS A 126 -19.28 -17.88 27.62
CA HIS A 126 -19.17 -16.42 27.60
C HIS A 126 -20.52 -15.70 27.44
N LEU A 127 -21.49 -16.32 26.76
CA LEU A 127 -22.84 -15.78 26.58
C LEU A 127 -23.80 -16.10 27.74
N SER A 128 -23.70 -17.27 28.39
CA SER A 128 -24.65 -17.68 29.42
C SER A 128 -24.30 -17.21 30.85
N GLN A 129 -23.05 -16.81 31.10
CA GLN A 129 -22.59 -16.38 32.44
C GLN A 129 -22.68 -14.86 32.65
N ARG A 130 -23.26 -14.13 31.70
CA ARG A 130 -23.35 -12.66 31.65
C ARG A 130 -24.81 -12.20 31.62
N SER A 131 -25.08 -10.93 31.93
CA SER A 131 -26.38 -10.32 31.61
C SER A 131 -26.53 -10.16 30.08
N THR A 132 -27.73 -9.86 29.56
CA THR A 132 -27.90 -9.60 28.11
C THR A 132 -26.95 -8.50 27.63
N GLU A 133 -26.84 -7.42 28.41
CA GLU A 133 -26.07 -6.23 28.06
C GLU A 133 -24.55 -6.50 28.15
N ASP A 134 -24.09 -7.17 29.21
CA ASP A 134 -22.68 -7.60 29.34
C ASP A 134 -22.28 -8.64 28.27
N ALA A 135 -23.22 -9.47 27.80
CA ALA A 135 -22.99 -10.46 26.76
C ALA A 135 -22.93 -9.79 25.37
N MET A 136 -23.78 -8.79 25.12
CA MET A 136 -23.70 -7.93 23.92
C MET A 136 -22.42 -7.11 23.91
N GLN A 137 -22.06 -6.45 25.01
CA GLN A 137 -20.81 -5.72 25.15
C GLN A 137 -19.59 -6.65 25.05
N TRP A 138 -19.71 -7.91 25.49
CA TRP A 138 -18.66 -8.90 25.26
C TRP A 138 -18.52 -9.27 23.78
N MET A 139 -19.64 -9.54 23.09
CA MET A 139 -19.68 -9.74 21.64
C MET A 139 -19.08 -8.53 20.90
N GLU A 140 -19.26 -7.31 21.41
CA GLU A 140 -18.61 -6.09 20.92
C GLU A 140 -17.12 -6.00 21.28
N SER A 141 -16.67 -6.46 22.46
CA SER A 141 -15.23 -6.53 22.78
C SER A 141 -14.44 -7.61 22.03
N CYS A 142 -15.15 -8.61 21.49
CA CYS A 142 -14.61 -9.54 20.49
C CYS A 142 -14.33 -8.85 19.12
N ILE A 143 -14.66 -7.57 18.99
CA ILE A 143 -14.26 -6.67 17.91
C ILE A 143 -13.02 -5.89 18.42
N THR A 144 -11.84 -6.18 17.89
CA THR A 144 -10.53 -5.78 18.47
C THR A 144 -9.95 -4.44 17.93
N ASP A 145 -9.36 -3.61 18.80
CA ASP A 145 -8.59 -2.38 18.46
C ASP A 145 -7.20 -2.37 19.17
N GLY A 146 -6.17 -1.85 18.49
CA GLY A 146 -4.75 -2.11 18.76
C GLY A 146 -3.91 -0.97 19.35
N ARG A 147 -4.51 0.09 19.90
CA ARG A 147 -3.82 1.37 20.22
C ARG A 147 -2.77 1.31 21.35
N ARG A 148 -2.87 0.36 22.29
CA ARG A 148 -2.10 0.40 23.56
C ARG A 148 -0.60 0.11 23.40
N ALA A 149 -0.18 -0.49 22.29
CA ALA A 149 1.21 -0.88 22.04
C ALA A 149 2.15 0.28 21.65
N GLY A 150 1.64 1.32 20.98
CA GLY A 150 2.49 2.35 20.37
C GLY A 150 3.18 3.31 21.34
N LYS A 151 2.66 3.47 22.57
CA LYS A 151 3.10 4.54 23.48
C LYS A 151 4.52 4.32 24.07
N LYS A 152 4.94 3.07 24.26
CA LYS A 152 6.26 2.72 24.83
C LYS A 152 7.44 2.86 23.85
N PHE A 153 7.17 2.98 22.55
CA PHE A 153 8.21 2.99 21.51
C PHE A 153 8.88 4.37 21.32
N VAL A 154 8.17 5.45 21.69
CA VAL A 154 8.66 6.83 21.49
C VAL A 154 9.67 7.23 22.57
N GLU A 155 9.64 6.58 23.74
CA GLU A 155 10.45 6.92 24.92
C GLU A 155 11.92 6.44 24.83
N SER A 156 12.35 5.79 23.73
CA SER A 156 13.65 5.09 23.64
C SER A 156 14.64 5.62 22.58
N LEU A 157 14.42 6.81 21.99
CA LEU A 157 15.15 7.29 20.80
C LEU A 157 16.08 8.51 21.05
N GLU A 158 16.62 8.67 22.26
CA GLU A 158 17.41 9.85 22.64
C GLU A 158 18.91 9.81 22.26
N TYR A 159 19.41 8.71 21.66
CA TYR A 159 20.85 8.41 21.58
C TYR A 159 21.57 8.71 20.25
N LEU A 160 20.91 9.32 19.25
CA LEU A 160 21.48 9.45 17.89
C LEU A 160 22.17 10.82 17.63
N LYS A 161 23.50 10.89 17.81
CA LYS A 161 24.38 11.95 17.26
C LYS A 161 25.78 11.43 16.88
N THR A 162 26.23 11.76 15.65
CA THR A 162 27.62 11.60 15.09
C THR A 162 28.13 10.14 14.92
N GLN A 163 29.12 9.79 14.08
CA GLN A 163 30.24 10.50 13.43
C GLN A 163 30.73 9.78 12.12
N GLU A 164 31.64 10.36 11.32
CA GLU A 164 32.19 9.80 10.05
C GLU A 164 33.53 9.03 10.20
N VAL A 165 33.86 8.13 9.24
CA VAL A 165 35.17 7.47 9.04
C VAL A 165 35.43 7.20 7.54
N GLU A 166 36.70 7.24 7.09
CA GLU A 166 37.18 7.06 5.69
C GLU A 166 38.47 6.19 5.63
N VAL A 167 38.86 5.75 4.41
CA VAL A 167 40.15 5.11 3.97
C VAL A 167 40.25 3.57 4.25
N ASP A 168 40.72 2.65 3.36
CA ASP A 168 41.35 2.65 2.01
C ASP A 168 40.96 1.37 1.19
N PRO A 169 41.24 1.24 -0.15
CA PRO A 169 40.96 0.06 -0.99
C PRO A 169 42.21 -0.73 -1.49
N ASP A 170 42.10 -2.05 -1.63
CA ASP A 170 42.57 -2.83 -2.81
C ASP A 170 42.41 -4.36 -2.60
N GLU A 171 41.76 -5.03 -3.57
CA GLU A 171 42.10 -6.35 -4.18
C GLU A 171 40.86 -6.98 -4.85
N LEU A 172 41.00 -7.35 -6.13
CA LEU A 172 40.01 -8.15 -6.88
C LEU A 172 40.29 -9.65 -6.70
N PRO A 173 39.30 -10.46 -6.28
CA PRO A 173 39.31 -11.89 -6.52
C PRO A 173 38.71 -12.25 -7.88
N GLU A 174 39.01 -13.46 -8.34
CA GLU A 174 38.65 -13.99 -9.65
C GLU A 174 37.15 -14.28 -9.82
N ARG A 175 36.75 -14.70 -11.03
CA ARG A 175 35.36 -14.99 -11.47
C ARG A 175 34.57 -15.93 -10.55
N GLU A 176 34.01 -15.40 -9.47
CA GLU A 176 32.90 -16.02 -8.77
C GLU A 176 31.59 -15.83 -9.54
N ARG A 177 30.59 -16.65 -9.22
CA ARG A 177 29.31 -16.65 -9.96
C ARG A 177 28.55 -15.39 -9.60
N LEU A 178 28.39 -14.46 -10.55
CA LEU A 178 27.50 -13.30 -10.37
C LEU A 178 26.13 -13.75 -9.85
N MET A 179 25.81 -13.31 -8.63
CA MET A 179 24.52 -13.50 -7.96
C MET A 179 23.84 -12.13 -7.80
N ARG A 180 22.51 -12.10 -7.78
CA ARG A 180 21.74 -10.89 -7.46
C ARG A 180 20.42 -11.26 -6.80
N ILE A 181 19.91 -10.37 -5.96
CA ILE A 181 18.52 -10.41 -5.51
C ILE A 181 17.58 -9.80 -6.56
N GLN A 182 16.39 -10.37 -6.69
CA GLN A 182 15.26 -9.85 -7.46
C GLN A 182 14.05 -9.75 -6.54
N TRP A 183 13.40 -8.59 -6.50
CA TRP A 183 12.22 -8.34 -5.68
C TRP A 183 10.96 -8.59 -6.52
N ARG A 184 10.17 -9.59 -6.13
CA ARG A 184 8.93 -9.92 -6.85
C ARG A 184 7.70 -9.47 -6.09
N ILE A 185 6.84 -8.72 -6.76
CA ILE A 185 5.63 -8.19 -6.18
C ILE A 185 4.44 -9.03 -6.64
N SER A 186 3.80 -9.70 -5.68
CA SER A 186 2.54 -10.41 -5.89
C SER A 186 1.38 -9.49 -5.50
N PHE A 187 0.44 -9.29 -6.43
CA PHE A 187 -0.81 -8.58 -6.21
C PHE A 187 -1.96 -9.58 -6.11
N ALA A 188 -2.62 -9.61 -4.96
CA ALA A 188 -3.92 -10.22 -4.76
C ALA A 188 -4.97 -9.14 -4.48
N GLN A 189 -6.25 -9.46 -4.70
CA GLN A 189 -7.38 -8.54 -4.65
C GLN A 189 -7.44 -7.62 -3.40
N HIS A 190 -6.90 -8.08 -2.26
CA HIS A 190 -6.83 -7.30 -1.01
C HIS A 190 -5.46 -7.35 -0.30
N SER A 191 -4.40 -7.77 -0.98
CA SER A 191 -3.06 -7.79 -0.38
C SER A 191 -1.95 -7.71 -1.42
N VAL A 192 -0.85 -7.10 -1.01
CA VAL A 192 0.38 -6.98 -1.77
C VAL A 192 1.47 -7.68 -0.96
N ARG A 193 2.33 -8.48 -1.60
CA ARG A 193 3.51 -9.07 -0.94
C ARG A 193 4.73 -8.98 -1.84
N ILE A 194 5.88 -8.77 -1.23
CA ILE A 194 7.20 -8.64 -1.83
C ILE A 194 8.01 -9.88 -1.45
N ASN A 195 8.47 -10.63 -2.44
CA ASN A 195 9.14 -11.91 -2.30
C ASN A 195 10.59 -11.81 -2.85
N PRO A 196 11.65 -12.09 -2.07
CA PRO A 196 13.02 -12.08 -2.54
C PRO A 196 13.42 -13.36 -3.28
N TYR A 197 13.91 -13.21 -4.51
CA TYR A 197 14.43 -14.31 -5.33
C TYR A 197 15.93 -14.13 -5.59
N LEU A 198 16.76 -15.05 -5.10
CA LEU A 198 18.19 -15.09 -5.39
C LEU A 198 18.42 -15.68 -6.78
N GLN A 199 18.88 -14.87 -7.72
CA GLN A 199 19.24 -15.26 -9.08
C GLN A 199 20.75 -15.49 -9.22
N THR A 200 21.14 -16.44 -10.06
CA THR A 200 22.55 -16.64 -10.46
C THR A 200 22.71 -16.63 -11.98
N MET A 201 23.84 -16.09 -12.43
CA MET A 201 24.14 -15.96 -13.86
C MET A 201 24.44 -17.33 -14.49
N ARG A 202 23.89 -17.57 -15.69
CA ARG A 202 24.08 -18.82 -16.45
C ARG A 202 25.39 -18.77 -17.25
N LYS A 203 26.00 -19.95 -17.47
CA LYS A 203 27.24 -20.14 -18.24
C LYS A 203 27.21 -19.65 -19.70
N ARG A 204 26.05 -19.30 -20.25
CA ARG A 204 25.85 -18.77 -21.62
C ARG A 204 25.31 -17.33 -21.63
N GLY A 205 25.43 -16.61 -20.52
CA GLY A 205 24.76 -15.33 -20.30
C GLY A 205 23.30 -15.49 -19.83
N GLY A 206 22.74 -14.38 -19.33
CA GLY A 206 21.40 -14.33 -18.76
C GLY A 206 21.27 -14.91 -17.35
N TRP A 207 20.21 -14.53 -16.65
CA TRP A 207 19.93 -14.95 -15.28
C TRP A 207 19.03 -16.19 -15.24
N ASN A 208 19.11 -16.98 -14.17
CA ASN A 208 18.15 -18.07 -13.93
C ASN A 208 16.81 -17.52 -13.37
N LYS A 209 15.76 -18.36 -13.26
CA LYS A 209 14.46 -17.98 -12.67
C LYS A 209 14.53 -17.67 -11.16
N GLY A 210 15.72 -17.71 -10.54
CA GLY A 210 15.94 -17.51 -9.11
C GLY A 210 15.38 -18.60 -8.19
N ARG A 211 15.87 -18.64 -6.95
CA ARG A 211 15.29 -19.39 -5.83
C ARG A 211 14.67 -18.40 -4.86
N LEU A 212 13.41 -18.60 -4.50
CA LEU A 212 12.75 -17.85 -3.42
C LEU A 212 13.48 -18.13 -2.09
N VAL A 213 13.93 -17.07 -1.42
CA VAL A 213 14.51 -17.16 -0.08
C VAL A 213 13.36 -17.21 0.91
N ARG A 214 13.26 -18.31 1.70
CA ARG A 214 12.11 -18.59 2.59
C ARG A 214 12.43 -18.82 4.07
N GLU A 215 13.69 -19.15 4.39
CA GLU A 215 14.01 -19.82 5.67
C GLU A 215 15.13 -19.12 6.47
N SER A 216 15.82 -18.15 5.87
CA SER A 216 16.63 -17.14 6.56
C SER A 216 17.04 -16.07 5.54
N LEU A 217 16.45 -14.89 5.63
CA LEU A 217 16.92 -13.72 4.88
C LEU A 217 18.31 -13.26 5.36
N GLU A 218 18.73 -13.67 6.56
CA GLU A 218 20.08 -13.45 7.11
C GLU A 218 21.15 -14.28 6.36
N SER A 219 20.75 -15.38 5.72
CA SER A 219 21.63 -16.24 4.92
C SER A 219 21.85 -15.74 3.48
N ILE A 220 21.35 -14.55 3.14
CA ILE A 220 21.60 -13.93 1.84
C ILE A 220 23.02 -13.37 1.82
N ASP A 221 23.85 -13.92 0.93
CA ASP A 221 25.21 -13.46 0.66
C ASP A 221 25.24 -11.95 0.33
N GLU A 222 26.08 -11.19 1.03
CA GLU A 222 26.26 -9.74 0.79
C GLU A 222 26.62 -9.43 -0.67
N ASN A 223 27.34 -10.34 -1.34
CA ASN A 223 27.70 -10.24 -2.77
C ASN A 223 26.51 -10.38 -3.73
N SER A 224 25.29 -10.57 -3.21
CA SER A 224 24.05 -10.58 -3.98
C SER A 224 23.14 -9.36 -3.73
N LEU A 225 23.46 -8.53 -2.73
CA LEU A 225 22.75 -7.31 -2.34
C LEU A 225 23.38 -6.09 -3.01
N ASN A 226 23.30 -6.07 -4.34
CA ASN A 226 24.07 -5.16 -5.20
C ASN A 226 23.51 -3.73 -5.27
N HIS A 227 22.29 -3.48 -4.80
CA HIS A 227 21.70 -2.14 -4.74
C HIS A 227 21.73 -1.58 -3.31
N ALA A 228 21.93 -0.27 -3.15
CA ALA A 228 22.03 0.36 -1.82
C ALA A 228 20.80 0.15 -0.93
N SER A 229 19.60 0.03 -1.52
CA SER A 229 18.37 -0.26 -0.78
C SER A 229 18.13 -1.75 -0.49
N ASP A 230 18.87 -2.68 -1.11
CA ASP A 230 18.66 -4.14 -0.91
C ASP A 230 18.84 -4.55 0.55
N ARG A 231 19.87 -4.03 1.23
CA ARG A 231 20.15 -4.29 2.65
C ARG A 231 18.98 -3.83 3.54
N MET A 232 18.42 -2.65 3.28
CA MET A 232 17.28 -2.13 4.04
C MET A 232 15.98 -2.88 3.74
N LEU A 233 15.79 -3.33 2.49
CA LEU A 233 14.66 -4.17 2.09
C LEU A 233 14.70 -5.55 2.77
N VAL A 234 15.89 -6.17 2.85
CA VAL A 234 16.11 -7.39 3.65
C VAL A 234 15.70 -7.16 5.10
N LEU A 235 16.19 -6.09 5.75
CA LEU A 235 15.85 -5.77 7.15
C LEU A 235 14.34 -5.53 7.38
N LEU A 236 13.68 -4.78 6.50
CA LEU A 236 12.23 -4.54 6.61
C LEU A 236 11.41 -5.81 6.41
N LEU A 237 11.84 -6.71 5.52
CA LEU A 237 11.14 -7.96 5.24
C LEU A 237 11.44 -9.03 6.30
N GLN A 238 12.64 -9.05 6.89
CA GLN A 238 12.94 -9.81 8.12
C GLN A 238 12.02 -9.41 9.26
N ALA A 239 11.94 -8.10 9.56
CA ALA A 239 11.03 -7.58 10.58
C ALA A 239 9.55 -7.86 10.27
N ALA A 240 9.20 -8.07 8.99
CA ALA A 240 7.87 -8.50 8.57
C ALA A 240 7.64 -10.00 8.75
N GLU A 241 8.62 -10.85 8.47
CA GLU A 241 8.57 -12.32 8.65
C GLU A 241 8.57 -12.72 10.12
N GLU A 242 9.36 -12.02 10.96
CA GLU A 242 9.33 -12.15 12.42
C GLU A 242 8.03 -11.61 13.04
N SER A 243 7.32 -10.74 12.35
CA SER A 243 6.02 -10.22 12.79
C SER A 243 4.90 -11.19 12.45
N TYR A 244 4.09 -11.55 13.45
CA TYR A 244 2.80 -12.24 13.23
C TYR A 244 1.88 -11.49 12.23
N ARG A 245 2.04 -10.17 12.06
CA ARG A 245 1.27 -9.38 11.09
C ARG A 245 1.78 -9.47 9.64
N GLY A 246 2.93 -10.09 9.41
CA GLY A 246 3.53 -10.18 8.08
C GLY A 246 3.82 -8.81 7.48
N GLN A 247 3.82 -8.76 6.14
CA GLN A 247 3.98 -7.54 5.35
C GLN A 247 2.70 -6.69 5.38
N THR A 248 2.53 -5.92 6.46
CA THR A 248 1.42 -4.97 6.61
C THR A 248 1.47 -3.85 5.55
N PRO A 249 0.36 -3.15 5.26
CA PRO A 249 0.35 -2.02 4.33
C PRO A 249 1.37 -0.92 4.65
N ARG A 250 1.68 -0.73 5.94
CA ARG A 250 2.76 0.17 6.38
C ARG A 250 4.13 -0.32 5.90
N ILE A 251 4.45 -1.60 6.12
CA ILE A 251 5.71 -2.19 5.67
C ILE A 251 5.80 -2.18 4.14
N ILE A 252 4.71 -2.56 3.44
CA ILE A 252 4.65 -2.50 1.98
C ILE A 252 4.91 -1.08 1.46
N ARG A 253 4.34 -0.02 2.08
CA ARG A 253 4.65 1.37 1.70
C ARG A 253 6.13 1.71 1.88
N GLU A 254 6.74 1.38 3.01
CA GLU A 254 8.16 1.69 3.23
C GLU A 254 9.08 0.89 2.28
N CYS A 255 8.75 -0.39 2.01
CA CYS A 255 9.43 -1.15 0.96
C CYS A 255 9.22 -0.54 -0.43
N PHE A 256 8.02 -0.04 -0.74
CA PHE A 256 7.72 0.60 -2.04
C PHE A 256 8.48 1.92 -2.24
N LYS A 257 8.75 2.69 -1.18
CA LYS A 257 9.69 3.84 -1.26
C LYS A 257 11.12 3.39 -1.59
N LEU A 258 11.60 2.31 -0.98
CA LEU A 258 12.94 1.75 -1.22
C LEU A 258 13.09 1.00 -2.55
N LEU A 259 11.98 0.55 -3.11
CA LEU A 259 11.84 -0.09 -4.43
C LEU A 259 11.49 0.92 -5.53
N SER A 260 11.24 2.18 -5.18
CA SER A 260 11.11 3.27 -6.16
C SER A 260 12.44 3.37 -6.92
N ASP A 261 12.36 3.29 -8.24
CA ASP A 261 13.48 3.29 -9.17
C ASP A 261 14.45 2.09 -9.05
N HIS A 262 14.08 1.01 -8.35
CA HIS A 262 14.95 -0.16 -8.18
C HIS A 262 15.00 -1.04 -9.45
N PRO A 263 16.18 -1.40 -9.98
CA PRO A 263 16.33 -2.02 -11.29
C PRO A 263 16.01 -3.52 -11.37
N ASN A 264 15.80 -4.21 -10.23
CA ASN A 264 15.50 -5.64 -10.20
C ASN A 264 14.10 -5.95 -9.61
N VAL A 265 13.11 -5.10 -9.90
CA VAL A 265 11.71 -5.29 -9.46
C VAL A 265 10.85 -5.86 -10.58
N THR A 266 10.10 -6.92 -10.28
CA THR A 266 9.16 -7.54 -11.22
C THR A 266 7.86 -7.93 -10.54
N LEU A 267 6.81 -8.21 -11.31
CA LEU A 267 5.68 -8.98 -10.81
C LEU A 267 6.11 -10.42 -10.50
N ASP A 268 5.38 -11.07 -9.58
CA ASP A 268 5.48 -12.51 -9.31
C ASP A 268 4.57 -13.31 -10.25
N ASP A 269 4.76 -13.11 -11.55
CA ASP A 269 4.08 -13.82 -12.64
C ASP A 269 5.03 -14.78 -13.37
N GLU A 270 4.51 -15.55 -14.33
CA GLU A 270 5.30 -16.55 -15.06
C GLU A 270 6.47 -15.93 -15.86
N PHE A 271 6.27 -14.71 -16.32
CA PHE A 271 7.17 -13.96 -17.20
C PHE A 271 8.19 -13.10 -16.44
N GLN A 272 8.00 -12.89 -15.13
CA GLN A 272 8.72 -11.93 -14.30
C GLN A 272 8.65 -10.52 -14.91
N THR A 273 7.43 -10.06 -15.21
CA THR A 273 7.18 -8.78 -15.88
C THR A 273 7.81 -7.62 -15.09
N PRO A 274 8.79 -6.87 -15.65
CA PRO A 274 9.38 -5.71 -14.98
C PRO A 274 8.32 -4.65 -14.67
N ILE A 275 8.42 -4.03 -13.49
CA ILE A 275 7.41 -3.08 -13.02
C ILE A 275 8.05 -1.91 -12.25
N ARG A 276 7.56 -0.69 -12.48
CA ARG A 276 7.96 0.52 -11.76
C ARG A 276 7.03 0.79 -10.58
N ILE A 277 7.45 1.63 -9.63
CA ILE A 277 6.62 2.10 -8.51
C ILE A 277 6.63 3.63 -8.55
N ARG A 278 5.44 4.25 -8.47
CA ARG A 278 5.26 5.70 -8.56
C ARG A 278 4.30 6.19 -7.47
N GLU A 279 4.72 7.16 -6.66
CA GLU A 279 3.78 7.89 -5.81
C GLU A 279 2.92 8.82 -6.68
N CYS A 280 1.62 8.88 -6.40
CA CYS A 280 0.62 9.60 -7.18
C CYS A 280 -0.46 10.14 -6.22
N PRO A 281 -0.87 11.41 -6.31
CA PRO A 281 -1.94 11.95 -5.47
C PRO A 281 -3.30 11.35 -5.83
N ILE A 282 -4.29 11.62 -4.99
CA ILE A 282 -5.70 11.42 -5.31
C ILE A 282 -6.22 12.70 -5.96
N GLU A 283 -7.01 12.58 -7.01
CA GLU A 283 -7.56 13.73 -7.72
C GLU A 283 -9.07 13.82 -7.48
N VAL A 284 -9.57 14.99 -7.11
CA VAL A 284 -11.00 15.31 -7.06
C VAL A 284 -11.32 16.13 -8.31
N ARG A 285 -12.04 15.52 -9.26
CA ARG A 285 -12.43 16.16 -10.52
C ARG A 285 -13.89 16.57 -10.44
N VAL A 286 -14.18 17.86 -10.66
CA VAL A 286 -15.56 18.37 -10.78
C VAL A 286 -15.87 18.57 -12.24
N GLU A 287 -16.85 17.83 -12.76
CA GLU A 287 -17.29 17.92 -14.15
C GLU A 287 -18.57 18.76 -14.24
N GLU A 288 -18.69 19.55 -15.30
CA GLU A 288 -19.85 20.41 -15.57
C GLU A 288 -20.69 19.80 -16.70
N GLU A 289 -21.95 19.49 -16.41
CA GLU A 289 -22.92 18.98 -17.38
C GLU A 289 -24.09 19.97 -17.50
N SER A 290 -24.06 20.82 -18.53
CA SER A 290 -25.04 21.90 -18.76
C SER A 290 -25.05 22.96 -17.65
N ASP A 291 -25.91 22.80 -16.64
CA ASP A 291 -26.06 23.72 -15.50
C ASP A 291 -25.90 23.00 -14.14
N VAL A 292 -25.44 21.75 -14.16
CA VAL A 292 -25.16 20.95 -12.95
C VAL A 292 -23.72 20.48 -12.89
N TYR A 293 -23.22 20.32 -11.67
CA TYR A 293 -21.86 19.88 -11.39
C TYR A 293 -21.84 18.51 -10.72
N LYS A 294 -20.90 17.66 -11.13
CA LYS A 294 -20.70 16.30 -10.60
C LYS A 294 -19.26 16.13 -10.11
N PRO A 295 -19.01 16.04 -8.80
CA PRO A 295 -17.71 15.68 -8.27
C PRO A 295 -17.45 14.17 -8.42
N SER A 296 -16.21 13.83 -8.74
CA SER A 296 -15.72 12.46 -8.89
C SER A 296 -14.28 12.37 -8.39
N ILE A 297 -13.78 11.16 -8.14
CA ILE A 297 -12.43 10.95 -7.58
C ILE A 297 -11.63 9.97 -8.44
N TYR A 298 -10.35 10.26 -8.62
CA TYR A 298 -9.41 9.56 -9.49
C TYR A 298 -8.08 9.28 -8.78
N GLN A 299 -7.30 8.35 -9.34
CA GLN A 299 -5.89 8.10 -9.02
C GLN A 299 -5.16 7.97 -10.36
N GLY A 300 -4.56 9.06 -10.84
CA GLY A 300 -4.18 9.18 -12.26
C GLY A 300 -5.41 8.99 -13.15
N ASP A 301 -5.28 8.25 -14.23
CA ASP A 301 -6.37 8.00 -15.18
C ASP A 301 -7.52 7.13 -14.62
N PHE A 302 -7.36 6.54 -13.43
CA PHE A 302 -8.30 5.57 -12.89
C PHE A 302 -9.32 6.18 -11.92
N ARG A 303 -10.58 6.25 -12.34
CA ARG A 303 -11.70 6.62 -11.46
C ARG A 303 -11.82 5.67 -10.26
N ILE A 304 -12.02 6.23 -9.07
CA ILE A 304 -12.24 5.54 -7.80
C ILE A 304 -13.75 5.52 -7.53
N LEU A 305 -14.38 4.38 -7.77
CA LEU A 305 -15.82 4.18 -7.55
C LEU A 305 -16.18 3.72 -6.12
N SER A 306 -15.19 3.34 -5.31
CA SER A 306 -15.39 2.80 -3.95
C SER A 306 -14.06 2.79 -3.18
N THR A 307 -14.12 2.74 -1.85
CA THR A 307 -12.95 2.37 -1.02
C THR A 307 -12.88 0.86 -0.71
N LYS A 308 -13.92 0.09 -1.08
CA LYS A 308 -14.16 -1.29 -0.60
C LYS A 308 -14.08 -2.36 -1.69
N ASP A 309 -14.44 -2.01 -2.92
CA ASP A 309 -14.59 -2.97 -4.03
C ASP A 309 -13.80 -2.51 -5.26
N GLY A 310 -12.60 -3.08 -5.41
CA GLY A 310 -11.72 -2.84 -6.54
C GLY A 310 -11.07 -4.14 -7.00
N SER A 311 -11.14 -4.46 -8.29
CA SER A 311 -10.40 -5.60 -8.87
C SER A 311 -8.91 -5.32 -9.04
N ASN A 312 -8.53 -4.04 -9.18
CA ASN A 312 -7.21 -3.61 -9.64
C ASN A 312 -6.42 -2.77 -8.61
N TYR A 313 -7.00 -2.51 -7.44
CA TYR A 313 -6.35 -1.75 -6.36
C TYR A 313 -6.61 -2.37 -4.98
N SER A 314 -5.70 -2.15 -4.05
CA SER A 314 -5.76 -2.57 -2.66
C SER A 314 -5.58 -1.36 -1.75
N ILE A 315 -6.53 -1.10 -0.85
CA ILE A 315 -6.40 -0.06 0.18
C ILE A 315 -6.05 -0.71 1.51
N GLY A 316 -4.92 -0.31 2.08
CA GLY A 316 -4.50 -0.74 3.40
C GLY A 316 -4.44 0.43 4.39
N ASN A 317 -5.00 0.26 5.58
CA ASN A 317 -4.82 1.24 6.65
C ASN A 317 -3.38 1.15 7.19
N ILE A 318 -2.64 2.25 7.24
CA ILE A 318 -1.30 2.33 7.86
C ILE A 318 -1.45 2.50 9.37
N ASN A 319 -2.36 3.39 9.74
CA ASN A 319 -2.77 3.66 11.11
C ASN A 319 -4.26 4.05 11.08
N ASN A 320 -4.80 4.59 12.18
CA ASN A 320 -6.22 4.95 12.20
C ASN A 320 -6.53 6.18 11.35
N ASN A 321 -5.60 7.11 11.17
CA ASN A 321 -5.80 8.38 10.47
C ASN A 321 -5.35 8.34 9.00
N GLU A 322 -4.42 7.45 8.64
CA GLU A 322 -3.82 7.34 7.30
C GLU A 322 -4.05 5.95 6.69
N SER A 323 -4.49 5.92 5.45
CA SER A 323 -4.54 4.75 4.57
C SER A 323 -3.62 4.95 3.37
N VAL A 324 -3.24 3.86 2.71
CA VAL A 324 -2.53 3.88 1.43
C VAL A 324 -3.30 3.03 0.42
N MET A 325 -3.47 3.56 -0.79
CA MET A 325 -4.01 2.85 -1.95
C MET A 325 -2.85 2.44 -2.86
N PHE A 326 -2.78 1.14 -3.17
CA PHE A 326 -1.88 0.58 -4.17
C PHE A 326 -2.70 0.14 -5.38
N ARG A 327 -2.38 0.60 -6.59
CA ARG A 327 -3.05 0.18 -7.83
C ARG A 327 -2.03 -0.37 -8.82
N LEU A 328 -2.34 -1.51 -9.42
CA LEU A 328 -1.54 -2.09 -10.49
C LEU A 328 -2.03 -1.57 -11.85
N ASP A 329 -1.23 -0.73 -12.48
CA ASP A 329 -1.37 -0.38 -13.89
C ASP A 329 -0.56 -1.38 -14.73
N ARG A 330 -1.27 -2.17 -15.55
CA ARG A 330 -0.66 -3.18 -16.43
C ARG A 330 -0.22 -2.61 -17.78
N GLU A 331 -0.78 -1.47 -18.19
CA GLU A 331 -0.49 -0.83 -19.47
C GLU A 331 0.80 -0.03 -19.35
N GLN A 332 0.89 0.86 -18.35
CA GLN A 332 2.11 1.61 -18.02
C GLN A 332 3.16 0.77 -17.26
N ARG A 333 2.83 -0.49 -16.90
CA ARG A 333 3.67 -1.38 -16.08
C ARG A 333 4.20 -0.69 -14.83
N CYS A 334 3.29 -0.12 -14.05
CA CYS A 334 3.62 0.58 -12.82
C CYS A 334 2.65 0.27 -11.68
N ILE A 335 3.11 0.51 -10.46
CA ILE A 335 2.30 0.49 -9.25
C ILE A 335 2.12 1.93 -8.79
N LEU A 336 0.88 2.42 -8.82
CA LEU A 336 0.52 3.73 -8.28
C LEU A 336 0.31 3.61 -6.77
N VAL A 337 0.93 4.50 -6.01
CA VAL A 337 0.89 4.54 -4.54
C VAL A 337 0.36 5.89 -4.09
N SER A 338 -0.76 5.91 -3.36
CA SER A 338 -1.38 7.15 -2.87
C SER A 338 -1.64 7.06 -1.37
N SER A 339 -1.03 7.93 -0.57
CA SER A 339 -1.45 8.16 0.82
C SER A 339 -2.74 8.98 0.85
N MET A 340 -3.62 8.66 1.79
CA MET A 340 -4.88 9.37 2.02
C MET A 340 -5.23 9.37 3.50
N ASP A 341 -5.80 10.47 3.99
CA ASP A 341 -6.30 10.54 5.36
C ASP A 341 -7.73 9.98 5.49
N GLN A 342 -8.24 9.91 6.73
CA GLN A 342 -9.62 9.51 6.99
C GLN A 342 -10.67 10.43 6.36
N ARG A 343 -10.38 11.74 6.21
CA ARG A 343 -11.34 12.71 5.66
C ARG A 343 -11.53 12.46 4.16
N LEU A 344 -10.45 12.25 3.43
CA LEU A 344 -10.49 11.89 2.02
C LEU A 344 -11.11 10.51 1.81
N LYS A 345 -10.77 9.52 2.65
CA LYS A 345 -11.42 8.20 2.60
C LYS A 345 -12.94 8.29 2.80
N ARG A 346 -13.38 9.13 3.73
CA ARG A 346 -14.79 9.42 3.94
C ARG A 346 -15.41 10.18 2.76
N LEU A 347 -14.70 11.14 2.18
CA LEU A 347 -15.15 11.88 0.99
C LEU A 347 -15.40 10.92 -0.19
N ILE A 348 -14.55 9.90 -0.41
CA ILE A 348 -14.78 8.87 -1.43
C ILE A 348 -16.07 8.09 -1.14
N ASP A 349 -16.29 7.65 0.09
CA ASP A 349 -17.52 6.93 0.48
C ASP A 349 -18.77 7.83 0.38
N ASP A 350 -18.68 9.10 0.80
CA ASP A 350 -19.79 10.07 0.75
C ASP A 350 -20.14 10.47 -0.70
N LEU A 351 -19.14 10.64 -1.59
CA LEU A 351 -19.38 10.84 -3.02
C LEU A 351 -19.93 9.59 -3.72
N GLN A 352 -19.47 8.39 -3.35
CA GLN A 352 -20.09 7.15 -3.84
C GLN A 352 -21.58 7.07 -3.43
N MET A 353 -21.93 7.52 -2.21
CA MET A 353 -23.34 7.59 -1.78
C MET A 353 -24.13 8.68 -2.52
N ALA A 354 -23.50 9.80 -2.88
CA ALA A 354 -24.09 10.86 -3.69
C ALA A 354 -24.39 10.37 -5.11
N GLU A 355 -23.43 9.71 -5.77
CA GLU A 355 -23.58 9.14 -7.11
C GLU A 355 -24.69 8.07 -7.15
N ARG A 356 -24.76 7.16 -6.16
CA ARG A 356 -25.85 6.17 -6.04
C ARG A 356 -27.25 6.78 -5.83
N ARG A 357 -27.32 8.07 -5.50
CA ARG A 357 -28.58 8.83 -5.33
C ARG A 357 -28.83 9.78 -6.51
N GLU A 358 -28.01 9.72 -7.56
CA GLU A 358 -28.04 10.62 -8.72
C GLU A 358 -27.96 12.10 -8.28
N ALA A 359 -27.25 12.37 -7.18
CA ALA A 359 -27.13 13.71 -6.63
C ALA A 359 -26.27 14.59 -7.55
N VAL A 360 -26.79 15.78 -7.84
CA VAL A 360 -26.15 16.82 -8.65
C VAL A 360 -26.05 18.11 -7.85
N PHE A 361 -25.01 18.89 -8.09
CA PHE A 361 -24.83 20.18 -7.41
C PHE A 361 -25.22 21.33 -8.35
N ASP A 362 -25.89 22.34 -7.79
CA ASP A 362 -25.94 23.67 -8.40
C ASP A 362 -24.60 24.40 -8.20
N GLN A 363 -24.42 25.57 -8.84
CA GLN A 363 -23.18 26.33 -8.73
C GLN A 363 -22.82 26.66 -7.28
N GLN A 364 -23.77 27.14 -6.48
CA GLN A 364 -23.51 27.55 -5.09
C GLN A 364 -23.06 26.36 -4.23
N THR A 365 -23.66 25.18 -4.40
CA THR A 365 -23.27 23.95 -3.71
C THR A 365 -21.91 23.46 -4.18
N ALA A 366 -21.62 23.55 -5.47
CA ALA A 366 -20.34 23.14 -6.03
C ALA A 366 -19.17 24.05 -5.56
N GLU A 367 -19.38 25.36 -5.48
CA GLU A 367 -18.40 26.30 -4.91
C GLU A 367 -18.11 25.99 -3.44
N LEU A 368 -19.14 25.78 -2.63
CA LEU A 368 -19.00 25.39 -1.21
C LEU A 368 -18.28 24.06 -1.06
N PHE A 369 -18.58 23.08 -1.92
CA PHE A 369 -17.91 21.78 -1.94
C PHE A 369 -16.41 21.93 -2.23
N VAL A 370 -16.04 22.66 -3.29
CA VAL A 370 -14.65 22.87 -3.67
C VAL A 370 -13.88 23.59 -2.56
N ASP A 371 -14.44 24.66 -2.00
CA ASP A 371 -13.80 25.42 -0.91
C ASP A 371 -13.60 24.55 0.36
N LEU A 372 -14.48 23.59 0.63
CA LEU A 372 -14.34 22.65 1.76
C LEU A 372 -13.26 21.60 1.50
N VAL A 373 -13.19 21.02 0.30
CA VAL A 373 -12.14 20.05 -0.07
C VAL A 373 -10.79 20.74 -0.09
N ALA A 374 -10.68 21.92 -0.70
CA ALA A 374 -9.43 22.68 -0.82
C ALA A 374 -8.85 23.13 0.53
N LYS A 375 -9.69 23.44 1.53
CA LYS A 375 -9.26 23.73 2.92
C LYS A 375 -8.83 22.49 3.70
N ALA A 376 -9.29 21.30 3.30
CA ALA A 376 -8.96 20.03 3.95
C ALA A 376 -7.80 19.28 3.27
N ALA A 377 -7.50 19.63 2.02
CA ALA A 377 -6.49 19.00 1.18
C ALA A 377 -5.05 19.41 1.54
N ASP A 378 -4.15 18.42 1.55
CA ASP A 378 -2.72 18.60 1.36
C ASP A 378 -2.45 18.48 -0.15
N PRO A 379 -1.92 19.51 -0.85
CA PRO A 379 -1.67 19.47 -2.30
C PRO A 379 -0.76 18.31 -2.77
N THR A 380 0.05 17.74 -1.87
CA THR A 380 0.89 16.58 -2.18
C THR A 380 0.14 15.24 -2.14
N GLN A 381 -1.05 15.22 -1.53
CA GLN A 381 -1.90 14.03 -1.39
C GLN A 381 -3.20 14.15 -2.20
N VAL A 382 -3.72 15.38 -2.39
CA VAL A 382 -5.00 15.67 -3.02
C VAL A 382 -4.87 16.82 -4.00
N GLN A 383 -5.22 16.57 -5.26
CA GLN A 383 -5.41 17.58 -6.29
C GLN A 383 -6.88 17.80 -6.59
N ILE A 384 -7.21 19.00 -7.08
CA ILE A 384 -8.59 19.39 -7.36
C ILE A 384 -8.62 20.00 -8.76
N HIS A 385 -9.36 19.36 -9.67
CA HIS A 385 -9.56 19.83 -11.04
C HIS A 385 -10.97 20.41 -11.16
N LEU A 386 -11.05 21.63 -11.70
CA LEU A 386 -12.29 22.40 -11.77
C LEU A 386 -12.75 22.65 -13.22
N PRO A 387 -14.07 22.82 -13.45
CA PRO A 387 -14.58 23.43 -14.66
C PRO A 387 -14.37 24.95 -14.61
N GLU A 388 -14.49 25.61 -15.75
CA GLU A 388 -14.18 27.04 -15.91
C GLU A 388 -15.02 27.94 -14.98
N ARG A 389 -16.33 27.68 -14.87
CA ARG A 389 -17.25 28.50 -14.05
C ARG A 389 -16.98 28.45 -12.55
N LEU A 390 -16.35 27.37 -12.05
CA LEU A 390 -15.98 27.25 -10.63
C LEU A 390 -14.54 27.70 -10.37
N ALA A 391 -13.74 27.87 -11.41
CA ALA A 391 -12.36 28.25 -11.28
C ALA A 391 -12.24 29.73 -10.89
N GLY A 392 -11.25 30.05 -10.05
CA GLY A 392 -11.11 31.39 -9.48
C GLY A 392 -10.50 32.42 -10.44
N PRO A 393 -10.08 33.59 -9.94
CA PRO A 393 -9.44 34.62 -10.75
C PRO A 393 -8.20 34.08 -11.47
N GLU A 394 -7.96 34.62 -12.67
CA GLU A 394 -6.79 34.34 -13.47
C GLU A 394 -5.54 34.99 -12.89
N GLN A 395 -4.42 34.27 -12.97
CA GLN A 395 -3.07 34.69 -12.60
C GLN A 395 -2.11 34.18 -13.68
N PRO A 396 -1.13 34.96 -14.14
CA PRO A 396 -0.11 34.45 -15.03
C PRO A 396 0.75 33.42 -14.29
N LEU A 397 1.01 32.26 -14.91
CA LEU A 397 2.09 31.38 -14.49
C LEU A 397 3.37 31.88 -15.17
N GLU A 398 4.41 32.16 -14.40
CA GLU A 398 5.71 32.46 -14.98
C GLU A 398 6.25 31.21 -15.68
N PRO A 399 6.64 31.26 -16.98
CA PRO A 399 7.14 30.10 -17.71
C PRO A 399 8.59 29.79 -17.31
N LYS A 400 8.77 29.36 -16.06
CA LYS A 400 10.04 28.93 -15.48
C LYS A 400 10.24 27.45 -15.80
N ILE A 401 11.28 27.15 -16.57
CA ILE A 401 11.61 25.77 -16.95
C ILE A 401 12.55 25.15 -15.92
N GLU A 402 12.23 23.93 -15.50
CA GLU A 402 13.00 23.13 -14.54
C GLU A 402 13.44 21.82 -15.18
N LEU A 403 14.62 21.35 -14.79
CA LEU A 403 15.24 20.15 -15.30
C LEU A 403 15.05 19.01 -14.30
N GLN A 404 14.15 18.09 -14.60
CA GLN A 404 13.93 16.89 -13.82
C GLN A 404 14.91 15.79 -14.26
N LEU A 405 15.71 15.30 -13.31
CA LEU A 405 16.71 14.26 -13.52
C LEU A 405 16.38 13.04 -12.66
N SER A 406 16.14 11.88 -13.28
CA SER A 406 15.73 10.66 -12.56
C SER A 406 16.41 9.40 -13.12
N PRO A 407 16.80 8.42 -12.27
CA PRO A 407 17.40 7.17 -12.75
C PRO A 407 16.51 6.42 -13.75
N PHE A 408 17.12 5.85 -14.80
CA PHE A 408 16.43 5.04 -15.78
C PHE A 408 17.17 3.71 -15.97
N GLY A 409 16.56 2.59 -15.58
CA GLY A 409 17.25 1.30 -15.62
C GLY A 409 18.39 1.22 -14.61
N LYS A 410 19.59 0.79 -15.05
CA LYS A 410 20.75 0.57 -14.16
C LYS A 410 21.82 1.65 -14.25
N GLU A 411 22.05 2.16 -15.45
CA GLU A 411 23.23 2.95 -15.83
C GLU A 411 22.85 4.15 -16.72
N SER A 412 21.54 4.41 -16.86
CA SER A 412 20.99 5.45 -17.73
C SER A 412 20.25 6.50 -16.89
N LEU A 413 20.12 7.72 -17.42
CA LEU A 413 19.48 8.86 -16.75
C LEU A 413 18.35 9.40 -17.63
N MET A 414 17.12 9.44 -17.12
CA MET A 414 16.02 10.14 -17.77
C MET A 414 16.05 11.62 -17.41
N VAL A 415 15.84 12.45 -18.42
CA VAL A 415 16.02 13.90 -18.42
C VAL A 415 14.75 14.53 -18.98
N ALA A 416 14.08 15.36 -18.19
CA ALA A 416 12.81 15.97 -18.57
C ALA A 416 12.79 17.47 -18.29
N LEU A 417 12.37 18.28 -19.26
CA LEU A 417 12.08 19.71 -19.02
C LEU A 417 10.61 19.87 -18.70
N ARG A 418 10.29 20.56 -17.60
CA ARG A 418 8.92 20.81 -17.13
C ARG A 418 8.75 22.26 -16.67
N VAL A 419 7.51 22.75 -16.69
CA VAL A 419 7.18 24.09 -16.19
C VAL A 419 7.03 24.03 -14.67
N SER A 420 7.65 24.96 -13.93
CA SER A 420 7.56 25.02 -12.47
C SER A 420 6.17 25.45 -12.01
N CYS A 421 5.50 24.63 -11.19
CA CYS A 421 4.25 24.97 -10.53
C CYS A 421 4.08 24.21 -9.22
N ASP A 422 4.43 24.82 -8.08
CA ASP A 422 4.33 24.20 -6.74
C ASP A 422 2.92 23.74 -6.34
N ALA A 423 1.89 24.22 -7.04
CA ALA A 423 0.49 23.92 -6.74
C ALA A 423 -0.02 22.60 -7.37
N ILE A 424 0.80 21.89 -8.16
CA ILE A 424 0.52 20.56 -8.74
C ILE A 424 1.73 19.64 -8.58
N SER A 425 1.51 18.33 -8.57
CA SER A 425 2.58 17.32 -8.39
C SER A 425 3.21 16.87 -9.70
N GLU A 426 2.40 16.74 -10.76
CA GLU A 426 2.88 16.40 -12.10
C GLU A 426 3.04 17.73 -12.85
N GLN A 427 4.29 18.13 -13.01
CA GLN A 427 4.61 19.42 -13.62
C GLN A 427 4.29 19.39 -15.12
N PRO A 428 3.76 20.48 -15.71
CA PRO A 428 3.32 20.48 -17.10
C PRO A 428 4.48 20.29 -18.07
N VAL A 429 4.20 19.63 -19.20
CA VAL A 429 5.11 19.61 -20.35
C VAL A 429 5.05 20.99 -21.03
N PRO A 430 6.20 21.66 -21.26
CA PRO A 430 6.23 22.99 -21.87
C PRO A 430 5.49 23.02 -23.21
N GLY A 431 4.65 24.03 -23.43
CA GLY A 431 3.88 24.19 -24.67
C GLY A 431 2.77 23.16 -24.92
N ALA A 432 2.63 22.15 -24.07
CA ALA A 432 1.54 21.18 -24.17
C ALA A 432 0.28 21.68 -23.44
N GLU A 433 -0.89 21.46 -24.04
CA GLU A 433 -2.20 21.73 -23.43
C GLU A 433 -2.37 21.04 -22.05
N PRO A 434 -3.16 21.61 -21.12
CA PRO A 434 -4.00 22.80 -21.27
C PRO A 434 -3.26 24.14 -21.06
N ASP A 435 -3.64 25.18 -21.80
CA ASP A 435 -3.25 26.59 -21.56
C ASP A 435 -3.65 27.14 -20.17
N ARG A 436 -4.60 26.48 -19.50
CA ARG A 436 -5.20 26.91 -18.23
C ARG A 436 -5.16 25.81 -17.18
N LEU A 437 -4.37 26.01 -16.13
CA LEU A 437 -4.39 25.14 -14.96
C LEU A 437 -5.37 25.71 -13.93
N ARG A 438 -6.48 25.01 -13.71
CA ARG A 438 -7.53 25.42 -12.77
C ARG A 438 -7.29 24.72 -11.43
N ILE A 439 -6.96 25.49 -10.40
CA ILE A 439 -6.43 24.98 -9.13
C ILE A 439 -7.29 25.46 -7.96
N ALA A 440 -7.52 24.59 -6.98
CA ALA A 440 -8.03 24.96 -5.67
C ALA A 440 -7.08 24.50 -4.56
N THR A 441 -6.71 25.43 -3.69
CA THR A 441 -5.84 25.21 -2.52
C THR A 441 -6.49 25.80 -1.26
N SER A 442 -5.87 25.60 -0.10
CA SER A 442 -6.32 26.22 1.16
C SER A 442 -6.28 27.76 1.13
N ALA A 443 -5.49 28.37 0.23
CA ALA A 443 -5.44 29.81 0.00
C ALA A 443 -6.59 30.33 -0.89
N GLY A 444 -7.28 29.46 -1.62
CA GLY A 444 -8.39 29.78 -2.50
C GLY A 444 -8.36 29.06 -3.85
N ARG A 445 -9.31 29.42 -4.70
CA ARG A 445 -9.43 28.98 -6.10
C ARG A 445 -8.75 30.01 -7.01
N PHE A 446 -8.04 29.58 -8.04
CA PHE A 446 -7.43 30.45 -9.07
C PHE A 446 -7.15 29.68 -10.36
N GLN A 447 -6.83 30.41 -11.42
CA GLN A 447 -6.47 29.86 -12.73
C GLN A 447 -5.08 30.35 -13.13
N TYR A 448 -4.13 29.43 -13.29
CA TYR A 448 -2.83 29.75 -13.87
C TYR A 448 -2.94 29.76 -15.39
N LEU A 449 -2.73 30.93 -15.99
CA LEU A 449 -2.61 31.13 -17.42
C LEU A 449 -1.18 30.79 -17.85
N ARG A 450 -1.04 29.82 -18.75
CA ARG A 450 0.23 29.38 -19.30
C ARG A 450 0.47 30.04 -20.66
N ALA A 451 1.62 30.70 -20.79
CA ALA A 451 2.08 31.22 -22.06
C ALA A 451 2.74 30.07 -22.86
N LEU A 452 1.94 29.16 -23.43
CA LEU A 452 2.41 27.91 -24.06
C LEU A 452 3.55 28.14 -25.08
N ASP A 453 3.44 29.17 -25.92
CA ASP A 453 4.49 29.52 -26.89
C ASP A 453 5.79 29.99 -26.22
N GLU A 454 5.71 30.75 -25.11
CA GLU A 454 6.89 31.18 -24.34
C GLU A 454 7.51 30.02 -23.54
N GLU A 455 6.69 29.11 -23.01
CA GLU A 455 7.16 27.88 -22.36
C GLU A 455 7.94 27.00 -23.33
N ALA A 456 7.38 26.76 -24.53
CA ALA A 456 8.03 25.97 -25.58
C ALA A 456 9.35 26.63 -26.01
N LEU A 457 9.33 27.93 -26.29
CA LEU A 457 10.52 28.68 -26.69
C LEU A 457 11.62 28.62 -25.63
N ARG A 458 11.30 28.82 -24.35
CA ARG A 458 12.28 28.70 -23.25
C ARG A 458 12.76 27.27 -23.04
N ALA A 459 11.90 26.27 -23.24
CA ALA A 459 12.29 24.87 -23.14
C ALA A 459 13.20 24.46 -24.30
N ASP A 460 12.97 24.98 -25.50
CA ASP A 460 13.85 24.81 -26.67
C ASP A 460 15.20 25.51 -26.46
N GLU A 461 15.22 26.72 -25.90
CA GLU A 461 16.46 27.42 -25.50
C GLU A 461 17.27 26.58 -24.50
N VAL A 462 16.65 26.08 -23.43
CA VAL A 462 17.31 25.21 -22.44
C VAL A 462 17.77 23.89 -23.06
N ALA A 463 16.96 23.27 -23.92
CA ALA A 463 17.31 22.03 -24.60
C ALA A 463 18.46 22.20 -25.60
N ALA A 464 18.56 23.36 -26.26
CA ALA A 464 19.66 23.72 -27.14
C ALA A 464 20.95 24.01 -26.36
N ILE A 465 20.88 24.80 -25.28
CA ILE A 465 22.02 25.15 -24.42
C ILE A 465 22.61 23.89 -23.75
N LEU A 466 21.76 22.99 -23.25
CA LEU A 466 22.18 21.70 -22.69
C LEU A 466 22.43 20.63 -23.76
N GLU A 467 22.24 20.93 -25.05
CA GLU A 467 22.38 20.00 -26.17
C GLU A 467 21.64 18.65 -25.96
N LEU A 468 20.43 18.69 -25.41
CA LEU A 468 19.63 17.50 -25.06
C LEU A 468 19.28 16.66 -26.29
N GLY A 469 19.24 17.25 -27.48
CA GLY A 469 19.08 16.55 -28.76
C GLY A 469 20.21 15.57 -29.12
N ARG A 470 21.30 15.50 -28.33
CA ARG A 470 22.31 14.43 -28.43
C ARG A 470 21.89 13.12 -27.74
N LEU A 471 20.91 13.19 -26.84
CA LEU A 471 20.41 12.06 -26.05
C LEU A 471 19.27 11.33 -26.81
N SER A 472 18.99 10.08 -26.44
CA SER A 472 17.88 9.35 -27.02
C SER A 472 16.54 10.01 -26.68
N TYR A 473 15.75 10.33 -27.70
CA TYR A 473 14.42 10.92 -27.55
C TYR A 473 13.40 9.87 -27.08
N GLU A 474 12.66 10.16 -26.01
CA GLU A 474 11.59 9.29 -25.48
C GLU A 474 10.20 9.91 -25.77
N SER A 475 10.01 11.19 -25.43
CA SER A 475 8.74 11.92 -25.65
C SER A 475 8.94 13.43 -25.57
N SER A 476 7.88 14.22 -25.74
CA SER A 476 7.94 15.69 -25.70
C SER A 476 8.70 16.19 -24.47
N TYR A 477 9.75 16.98 -24.72
CA TYR A 477 10.65 17.50 -23.70
C TYR A 477 11.19 16.43 -22.71
N THR A 478 11.43 15.21 -23.20
CA THR A 478 11.88 14.07 -22.40
C THR A 478 12.86 13.18 -23.17
N TRP A 479 14.04 12.98 -22.60
CA TRP A 479 15.15 12.23 -23.20
C TRP A 479 15.74 11.22 -22.21
N ILE A 480 16.56 10.30 -22.73
CA ILE A 480 17.31 9.30 -21.99
C ILE A 480 18.78 9.43 -22.40
N ALA A 481 19.65 9.71 -21.44
CA ALA A 481 21.08 9.43 -21.55
C ALA A 481 21.25 7.93 -21.26
N GLU A 482 21.52 7.13 -22.30
CA GLU A 482 21.52 5.66 -22.22
C GLU A 482 22.73 5.13 -21.45
N THR A 483 23.83 5.87 -21.47
CA THR A 483 25.12 5.48 -20.88
C THR A 483 25.54 6.38 -19.70
N PRO A 484 26.40 5.88 -18.79
CA PRO A 484 26.98 6.70 -17.72
C PRO A 484 27.78 7.90 -18.25
N ASP A 485 28.44 7.73 -19.41
CA ASP A 485 29.24 8.79 -20.04
C ASP A 485 28.36 9.93 -20.58
N GLU A 486 27.22 9.62 -21.23
CA GLU A 486 26.23 10.62 -21.63
C GLU A 486 25.62 11.35 -20.44
N ALA A 487 25.33 10.61 -19.36
CA ALA A 487 24.79 11.19 -18.12
C ALA A 487 25.82 12.12 -17.44
N LEU A 488 27.09 11.73 -17.40
CA LEU A 488 28.17 12.54 -16.84
C LEU A 488 28.45 13.78 -17.68
N ASP A 489 28.50 13.64 -19.01
CA ASP A 489 28.67 14.75 -19.96
C ASP A 489 27.51 15.76 -19.87
N LEU A 490 26.27 15.29 -19.68
CA LEU A 490 25.13 16.16 -19.36
C LEU A 490 25.32 16.89 -18.02
N LEU A 491 25.69 16.18 -16.95
CA LEU A 491 25.91 16.81 -15.64
C LEU A 491 27.03 17.86 -15.69
N GLN A 492 28.09 17.63 -16.46
CA GLN A 492 29.15 18.61 -16.71
C GLN A 492 28.63 19.82 -17.50
N ARG A 493 27.84 19.62 -18.57
CA ARG A 493 27.18 20.72 -19.31
C ARG A 493 26.31 21.57 -18.39
N ILE A 494 25.52 20.95 -17.51
CA ILE A 494 24.70 21.68 -16.52
C ILE A 494 25.58 22.46 -15.54
N GLN A 495 26.63 21.85 -14.99
CA GLN A 495 27.56 22.51 -14.05
C GLN A 495 28.27 23.72 -14.69
N GLN A 496 28.61 23.64 -15.98
CA GLN A 496 29.26 24.72 -16.73
C GLN A 496 28.38 25.98 -16.91
N LEU A 497 27.05 25.86 -16.81
CA LEU A 497 26.14 27.01 -16.85
C LEU A 497 26.13 27.83 -15.54
N GLY A 498 26.58 27.24 -14.42
CA GLY A 498 26.60 27.92 -13.12
C GLY A 498 25.25 28.52 -12.74
N ASP A 499 25.22 29.81 -12.41
CA ASP A 499 24.00 30.55 -12.04
C ASP A 499 22.96 30.67 -13.18
N ALA A 500 23.35 30.37 -14.43
CA ALA A 500 22.45 30.32 -15.59
C ALA A 500 21.83 28.94 -15.82
N ALA A 501 22.14 27.93 -14.99
CA ALA A 501 21.53 26.62 -15.08
C ALA A 501 20.02 26.67 -14.72
N PRO A 502 19.15 25.91 -15.40
CA PRO A 502 17.76 25.75 -14.96
C PRO A 502 17.71 25.12 -13.56
N THR A 503 16.63 25.36 -12.81
CA THR A 503 16.45 24.71 -11.50
C THR A 503 16.42 23.19 -11.68
N ILE A 504 17.31 22.46 -11.00
CA ILE A 504 17.41 21.00 -11.10
C ILE A 504 16.52 20.37 -10.03
N CYS A 505 15.60 19.51 -10.47
CA CYS A 505 14.68 18.78 -9.61
C CYS A 505 15.06 17.29 -9.60
N TRP A 506 15.43 16.78 -8.41
CA TRP A 506 15.74 15.38 -8.19
C TRP A 506 14.53 14.63 -7.60
N PRO A 507 14.34 13.33 -7.88
CA PRO A 507 13.31 12.52 -7.25
C PRO A 507 13.54 12.47 -5.73
N LYS A 508 12.47 12.72 -4.96
CA LYS A 508 12.50 12.75 -3.49
C LYS A 508 12.87 11.40 -2.85
N SER A 509 12.85 10.31 -3.62
CA SER A 509 13.15 8.93 -3.22
C SER A 509 14.64 8.60 -3.11
N GLN A 510 15.52 9.22 -3.93
CA GLN A 510 16.95 8.87 -3.99
C GLN A 510 17.84 10.10 -4.21
N PRO A 511 18.58 10.58 -3.19
CA PRO A 511 19.59 11.62 -3.39
C PRO A 511 20.82 11.04 -4.08
N MET A 512 21.05 11.43 -5.34
CA MET A 512 22.29 11.08 -6.05
C MET A 512 23.50 11.75 -5.37
N LYS A 513 24.47 10.95 -4.94
CA LYS A 513 25.80 11.47 -4.59
C LYS A 513 26.62 11.64 -5.87
N ILE A 514 26.79 12.88 -6.31
CA ILE A 514 27.81 13.21 -7.31
C ILE A 514 29.16 13.04 -6.62
N ILE A 515 29.89 11.97 -6.97
CA ILE A 515 31.27 11.78 -6.53
C ILE A 515 32.12 12.72 -7.39
N GLY A 516 32.76 13.70 -6.72
CA GLY A 516 33.32 14.89 -7.37
C GLY A 516 34.46 14.65 -8.37
N GLU A 517 34.76 15.70 -9.12
CA GLU A 517 35.66 15.78 -10.28
C GLU A 517 36.88 14.83 -10.27
N ILE A 518 37.04 14.10 -11.37
CA ILE A 518 38.28 13.38 -11.71
C ILE A 518 39.34 14.42 -12.10
N THR A 519 39.98 15.01 -11.09
CA THR A 519 41.16 15.85 -11.32
C THR A 519 42.34 14.98 -11.80
N PRO A 520 43.22 15.48 -12.69
CA PRO A 520 44.36 14.70 -13.21
C PRO A 520 45.29 14.13 -12.13
N GLN A 521 45.26 14.73 -10.94
CA GLN A 521 46.04 14.32 -9.77
C GLN A 521 45.59 12.98 -9.17
N ARG A 522 44.38 12.51 -9.49
CA ARG A 522 43.86 11.18 -9.10
C ARG A 522 43.97 10.12 -10.21
N LEU A 523 44.47 10.48 -11.39
CA LEU A 523 44.59 9.57 -12.55
C LEU A 523 45.92 8.78 -12.50
N GLN A 524 46.01 7.74 -11.67
CA GLN A 524 47.17 6.82 -11.71
C GLN A 524 47.09 5.85 -12.89
N VAL A 525 47.69 6.22 -14.02
CA VAL A 525 47.89 5.31 -15.16
C VAL A 525 49.05 4.36 -14.85
N ARG A 526 48.73 3.16 -14.33
CA ARG A 526 49.68 2.04 -14.23
C ARG A 526 49.72 1.26 -15.55
N LEU A 527 50.65 1.63 -16.43
CA LEU A 527 50.98 0.85 -17.63
C LEU A 527 51.70 -0.45 -17.22
N THR A 528 51.04 -1.60 -17.39
CA THR A 528 51.58 -2.93 -17.04
C THR A 528 52.16 -3.69 -18.23
N SER A 529 52.00 -3.21 -19.48
CA SER A 529 52.68 -3.79 -20.64
C SER A 529 53.09 -2.75 -21.70
N GLN A 530 54.13 -3.06 -22.49
CA GLN A 530 54.56 -2.25 -23.64
C GLN A 530 53.63 -2.35 -24.87
N ARG A 531 52.51 -3.07 -24.80
CA ARG A 531 51.56 -3.21 -25.92
C ARG A 531 50.35 -2.28 -25.85
N ASP A 532 50.15 -1.59 -24.73
CA ASP A 532 48.99 -0.72 -24.50
C ASP A 532 49.19 0.69 -25.11
N TRP A 533 49.64 0.74 -26.38
CA TRP A 533 49.98 1.98 -27.11
C TRP A 533 49.23 2.15 -28.44
N PHE A 534 48.29 1.26 -28.76
CA PHE A 534 47.41 1.31 -29.92
C PHE A 534 45.99 0.87 -29.55
#